data_AF-A0A6J7CW41-F1
#
_entry.id   AF-A0A6J7CW41-F1
#
_cell.length_a   1.000
_cell.length_b   1.000
_cell.length_c   1.000
_cell.angle_alpha   90.00
_cell.angle_beta   90.00
_cell.angle_gamma   90.00
#
_symmetry.space_group_name_H-M   'P 1'
#
loop_
_entity.id
_entity.type
_entity.pdbx_description
1 polymer ?
#
loop_
_entity_poly.entity_id
_entity_poly.type
_entity_poly.pdbx_seq_one_letter_code
_entity_poly.pdbx_strand_id
1 'polypeptide(L)'
;MSHETLLLTLSGLDRPGVTRQLFTALDDFPVTVDDVEQLVVRGRLVLSVLISVDDPHEGAPDTMLAAIRRAIRLVAADLDMEVATVIGAHEDNAHRRDRIHVTVLGSPLRPRAIAEVAQEIADRGGNIDRIRRIASYPVTAVVFESSGANATELRHALTAAVSRIGADIAVQEAGLDRRGQHLVVMDVDSTVIQDEVIDLLAQEAGVMDQVSLITERAMAGELDFSASLRARVALLAGLPETALDTVRQRVTLTPGARTLCRTLKHLGYRVCLVSGGFIEVVGPLAASLGVDDVRANTLEITDGVLTGRVLGDIVDRAGKRRALEHFASEYEIPMRRTIAIGDGANDIDMLEAAGLGVAFNGKAAARAAADASVSVPYLDSVLYLLGITREEIEGADAMTGFATPAPPI
;
A
#
# COMPACT_ATOMS: atom_id res chain seq x y z
N MET A 1 47.34 6.62 -15.09
CA MET A 1 46.05 6.88 -15.76
C MET A 1 45.13 7.52 -14.75
N SER A 2 45.04 8.85 -14.77
CA SER A 2 44.02 9.58 -14.03
C SER A 2 42.70 9.43 -14.79
N HIS A 3 41.71 8.79 -14.18
CA HIS A 3 40.34 8.84 -14.69
C HIS A 3 39.70 10.11 -14.16
N GLU A 4 39.47 11.09 -15.02
CA GLU A 4 38.76 12.30 -14.67
C GLU A 4 37.29 12.10 -15.04
N THR A 5 36.38 12.38 -14.10
CA THR A 5 34.95 12.24 -14.31
C THR A 5 34.31 13.56 -14.72
N LEU A 6 33.30 13.50 -15.58
CA LEU A 6 32.48 14.64 -15.98
C LEU A 6 31.01 14.27 -15.83
N LEU A 7 30.32 14.98 -14.93
CA LEU A 7 28.86 14.97 -14.87
C LEU A 7 28.34 16.07 -15.79
N LEU A 8 27.41 15.71 -16.68
CA LEU A 8 26.71 16.65 -17.55
C LEU A 8 25.20 16.52 -17.35
N THR A 9 24.51 17.65 -17.33
CA THR A 9 23.05 17.70 -17.15
C THR A 9 22.42 18.59 -18.20
N LEU A 10 21.63 18.00 -19.09
CA LEU A 10 20.80 18.70 -20.07
C LEU A 10 19.40 18.92 -19.52
N SER A 11 18.87 20.14 -19.62
CA SER A 11 17.50 20.46 -19.20
C SER A 11 16.77 21.37 -20.17
N GLY A 12 15.53 21.06 -20.52
CA GLY A 12 14.77 21.83 -21.51
C GLY A 12 13.43 21.21 -21.89
N LEU A 13 12.85 21.63 -23.02
CA LEU A 13 11.65 21.01 -23.57
C LEU A 13 11.97 19.62 -24.15
N ASP A 14 11.18 18.64 -23.77
CA ASP A 14 11.32 17.26 -24.24
C ASP A 14 11.00 17.15 -25.75
N ARG A 15 11.78 16.32 -26.44
CA ARG A 15 11.56 15.96 -27.85
C ARG A 15 12.25 14.64 -28.19
N PRO A 16 11.74 13.89 -29.18
CA PRO A 16 12.41 12.69 -29.66
C PRO A 16 13.83 12.99 -30.14
N GLY A 17 14.79 12.12 -29.77
CA GLY A 17 16.16 12.16 -30.29
C GLY A 17 17.19 12.90 -29.45
N VAL A 18 16.82 13.59 -28.36
CA VAL A 18 17.76 14.29 -27.46
C VAL A 18 18.87 13.36 -26.98
N THR A 19 18.48 12.24 -26.36
CA THR A 19 19.41 11.24 -25.80
C THR A 19 20.36 10.73 -26.89
N ARG A 20 19.84 10.38 -28.07
CA ARG A 20 20.64 9.92 -29.21
C ARG A 20 21.66 10.96 -29.62
N GLN A 21 21.24 12.22 -29.83
CA GLN A 21 22.12 13.27 -30.33
C GLN A 21 23.28 13.57 -29.38
N LEU A 22 23.01 13.56 -28.07
CA LEU A 22 24.06 13.67 -27.05
C LEU A 22 25.06 12.52 -27.16
N PHE A 23 24.60 11.27 -27.10
CA PHE A 23 25.52 10.12 -27.10
C PHE A 23 26.27 9.95 -28.43
N THR A 24 25.66 10.31 -29.57
CA THR A 24 26.36 10.37 -30.85
C THR A 24 27.49 11.40 -30.84
N ALA A 25 27.31 12.56 -30.20
CA ALA A 25 28.38 13.55 -30.08
C ALA A 25 29.48 13.14 -29.10
N LEU A 26 29.16 12.32 -28.09
CA LEU A 26 30.14 11.79 -27.13
C LEU A 26 30.98 10.63 -27.71
N ASP A 27 30.45 9.90 -28.70
CA ASP A 27 31.12 8.75 -29.35
C ASP A 27 32.42 9.13 -30.08
N ASP A 28 32.59 10.41 -30.42
CA ASP A 28 33.83 10.94 -31.01
C ASP A 28 35.00 11.05 -30.00
N PHE A 29 34.78 10.75 -28.71
CA PHE A 29 35.74 10.92 -27.62
C PHE A 29 36.04 9.61 -26.89
N PRO A 30 37.23 9.44 -26.28
CA PRO A 30 37.57 8.28 -25.46
C PRO A 30 36.91 8.37 -24.07
N VAL A 31 35.58 8.27 -24.04
CA VAL A 31 34.78 8.36 -22.82
C VAL A 31 34.03 7.06 -22.56
N THR A 32 33.90 6.70 -21.29
CA THR A 32 33.03 5.61 -20.82
C THR A 32 31.86 6.22 -20.07
N VAL A 33 30.66 5.65 -20.25
CA VAL A 33 29.46 6.08 -19.53
C VAL A 33 29.37 5.32 -18.21
N ASP A 34 29.42 6.05 -17.11
CA ASP A 34 29.35 5.48 -15.76
C ASP A 34 27.91 5.42 -15.25
N ASP A 35 27.11 6.46 -15.51
CA ASP A 35 25.69 6.52 -15.12
C ASP A 35 24.86 7.38 -16.09
N VAL A 36 23.57 7.05 -16.22
CA VAL A 36 22.60 7.78 -17.05
C VAL A 36 21.24 7.81 -16.36
N GLU A 37 20.78 9.01 -16.04
CA GLU A 37 19.44 9.24 -15.51
C GLU A 37 18.66 10.20 -16.41
N GLN A 38 17.45 9.79 -16.81
CA GLN A 38 16.56 10.63 -17.61
C GLN A 38 15.17 10.73 -16.97
N LEU A 39 14.67 11.96 -16.88
CA LEU A 39 13.34 12.25 -16.36
C LEU A 39 12.60 13.21 -17.30
N VAL A 40 11.36 12.85 -17.67
CA VAL A 40 10.44 13.75 -18.36
C VAL A 40 9.24 14.05 -17.47
N VAL A 41 9.02 15.32 -17.15
CA VAL A 41 7.86 15.78 -16.38
C VAL A 41 7.14 16.86 -17.15
N ARG A 42 5.89 16.58 -17.56
CA ARG A 42 5.02 17.54 -18.26
C ARG A 42 5.70 18.21 -19.47
N GLY A 43 6.38 17.41 -20.29
CA GLY A 43 7.07 17.88 -21.50
C GLY A 43 8.39 18.62 -21.25
N ARG A 44 8.93 18.58 -20.02
CA ARG A 44 10.29 19.04 -19.71
C ARG A 44 11.18 17.85 -19.42
N LEU A 45 12.33 17.81 -20.09
CA LEU A 45 13.34 16.78 -19.97
C LEU A 45 14.47 17.27 -19.05
N VAL A 46 14.94 16.38 -18.18
CA VAL A 46 16.23 16.47 -17.49
C VAL A 46 16.98 15.17 -17.80
N LEU A 47 18.17 15.27 -18.40
CA LEU A 47 19.05 14.15 -18.74
C LEU A 47 20.41 14.39 -18.08
N SER A 48 20.73 13.56 -17.08
CA SER A 48 21.99 13.57 -16.36
C SER A 48 22.84 12.39 -16.82
N VAL A 49 24.11 12.64 -17.15
CA VAL A 49 25.04 11.62 -17.61
C VAL A 49 26.37 11.81 -16.91
N LEU A 50 26.84 10.77 -16.22
CA LEU A 50 28.18 10.72 -15.65
C LEU A 50 29.07 9.91 -16.60
N ILE A 51 30.19 10.51 -17.00
CA ILE A 51 31.19 9.84 -17.85
C ILE A 51 32.57 9.90 -17.20
N SER A 52 33.36 8.86 -17.46
CA SER A 52 34.80 8.82 -17.20
C SER A 52 35.55 9.10 -18.51
N VAL A 53 36.54 9.99 -18.43
CA VAL A 53 37.39 10.35 -19.58
C VAL A 53 38.73 9.64 -19.43
N ASP A 54 39.08 8.82 -20.43
CA ASP A 54 40.37 8.16 -20.48
C ASP A 54 41.36 9.05 -21.23
N ASP A 55 42.24 9.75 -20.51
CA ASP A 55 43.32 10.55 -21.11
C ASP A 55 44.65 9.76 -21.16
N PRO A 56 45.10 9.32 -22.34
CA PRO A 56 46.38 8.62 -22.50
C PRO A 56 47.61 9.54 -22.42
N HIS A 57 47.46 10.86 -22.31
CA HIS A 57 48.57 11.82 -22.27
C HIS A 57 48.56 12.69 -21.02
N GLU A 58 49.37 12.34 -20.01
CA GLU A 58 49.58 13.06 -18.73
C GLU A 58 50.18 14.50 -18.85
N GLY A 59 49.98 15.20 -19.97
CA GLY A 59 50.65 16.47 -20.29
C GLY A 59 49.78 17.66 -20.71
N ALA A 60 48.49 17.48 -21.02
CA ALA A 60 47.61 18.62 -21.35
C ALA A 60 46.12 18.39 -20.93
N PRO A 61 45.83 18.29 -19.62
CA PRO A 61 44.51 17.96 -19.09
C PRO A 61 43.37 18.88 -19.59
N ASP A 62 43.69 20.15 -19.86
CA ASP A 62 42.70 21.17 -20.20
C ASP A 62 42.12 21.06 -21.63
N THR A 63 42.63 20.18 -22.50
CA THR A 63 42.24 20.15 -23.93
C THR A 63 41.11 19.18 -24.25
N MET A 64 41.17 17.93 -23.77
CA MET A 64 40.16 16.90 -24.08
C MET A 64 38.82 17.23 -23.42
N LEU A 65 38.84 17.53 -22.12
CA LEU A 65 37.65 17.86 -21.36
C LEU A 65 36.98 19.15 -21.89
N ALA A 66 37.78 20.13 -22.33
CA ALA A 66 37.26 21.33 -22.98
C ALA A 66 36.60 21.01 -24.33
N ALA A 67 37.16 20.08 -25.12
CA ALA A 67 36.58 19.64 -26.39
C ALA A 67 35.25 18.92 -26.18
N ILE A 68 35.18 18.00 -25.21
CA ILE A 68 33.95 17.31 -24.80
C ILE A 68 32.88 18.33 -24.37
N ARG A 69 33.23 19.27 -23.47
CA ARG A 69 32.30 20.32 -23.01
C ARG A 69 31.83 21.21 -24.15
N ARG A 70 32.68 21.47 -25.15
CA ARG A 70 32.29 22.23 -26.35
C ARG A 70 31.30 21.44 -27.20
N ALA A 71 31.55 20.16 -27.46
CA ALA A 71 30.63 19.30 -28.21
C ALA A 71 29.26 19.22 -27.52
N ILE A 72 29.24 19.02 -26.20
CA ILE A 72 28.02 19.02 -25.39
C ILE A 72 27.25 20.35 -25.52
N ARG A 73 27.95 21.51 -25.45
CA ARG A 73 27.31 22.83 -25.62
C ARG A 73 26.72 23.04 -27.01
N LEU A 74 27.36 22.50 -28.05
CA LEU A 74 26.81 22.57 -29.41
C LEU A 74 25.53 21.73 -29.52
N VAL A 75 25.52 20.52 -28.98
CA VAL A 75 24.32 19.69 -28.90
C VAL A 75 23.21 20.40 -28.13
N ALA A 76 23.53 20.99 -26.97
CA ALA A 76 22.56 21.72 -26.16
C ALA A 76 21.96 22.91 -26.92
N ALA A 77 22.80 23.68 -27.64
CA ALA A 77 22.35 24.80 -28.46
C ALA A 77 21.45 24.35 -29.63
N ASP A 78 21.84 23.30 -30.34
CA ASP A 78 21.05 22.73 -31.44
C ASP A 78 19.68 22.21 -30.96
N LEU A 79 19.64 21.69 -29.73
CA LEU A 79 18.42 21.19 -29.09
C LEU A 79 17.60 22.28 -28.39
N ASP A 80 18.08 23.52 -28.29
CA ASP A 80 17.48 24.58 -27.48
C ASP A 80 17.28 24.14 -26.02
N MET A 81 18.35 23.61 -25.41
CA MET A 81 18.40 23.12 -24.04
C MET A 81 19.53 23.79 -23.25
N GLU A 82 19.34 23.90 -21.94
CA GLU A 82 20.38 24.34 -21.01
C GLU A 82 21.32 23.17 -20.68
N VAL A 83 22.59 23.48 -20.42
CA VAL A 83 23.57 22.47 -20.01
C VAL A 83 24.42 22.93 -18.83
N ALA A 84 24.50 22.07 -17.82
CA ALA A 84 25.43 22.18 -16.69
C ALA A 84 26.50 21.08 -16.78
N THR A 85 27.71 21.37 -16.35
CA THR A 85 28.81 20.38 -16.31
C THR A 85 29.67 20.55 -15.06
N VAL A 86 29.96 19.44 -14.39
CA VAL A 86 30.76 19.38 -13.15
C VAL A 86 31.88 18.35 -13.32
N ILE A 87 33.11 18.75 -13.03
CA ILE A 87 34.32 17.94 -13.15
C ILE A 87 34.62 17.29 -11.80
N GLY A 88 35.10 16.03 -11.80
CA GLY A 88 35.43 15.31 -10.57
C GLY A 88 34.19 14.91 -9.78
N ALA A 89 33.02 14.85 -10.43
CA ALA A 89 31.82 14.34 -9.80
C ALA A 89 31.99 12.84 -9.53
N HIS A 90 31.57 12.38 -8.36
CA HIS A 90 31.59 10.97 -8.01
C HIS A 90 30.16 10.51 -7.75
N GLU A 91 29.88 9.22 -7.97
CA GLU A 91 28.63 8.62 -7.49
C GLU A 91 28.57 8.75 -5.96
N ASP A 92 27.75 9.68 -5.48
CA ASP A 92 27.49 9.81 -4.05
C ASP A 92 26.45 8.77 -3.61
N ASN A 93 26.92 7.53 -3.43
CA ASN A 93 26.11 6.39 -3.02
C ASN A 93 25.51 6.53 -1.59
N ALA A 94 25.87 7.59 -0.86
CA ALA A 94 25.32 7.92 0.46
C ALA A 94 23.79 8.09 0.43
N HIS A 95 23.22 8.62 -0.67
CA HIS A 95 21.78 8.79 -0.87
C HIS A 95 21.01 7.47 -1.06
N ARG A 96 21.69 6.32 -1.15
CA ARG A 96 21.05 5.00 -1.34
C ARG A 96 20.87 4.21 -0.03
N ARG A 97 21.29 4.74 1.12
CA ARG A 97 21.07 4.10 2.44
C ARG A 97 19.76 4.56 3.07
N ASP A 98 19.14 3.67 3.84
CA ASP A 98 17.91 3.94 4.61
C ASP A 98 16.79 4.56 3.76
N ARG A 99 16.59 3.96 2.57
CA ARG A 99 15.54 4.41 1.66
C ARG A 99 14.18 4.06 2.25
N ILE A 100 13.25 4.99 2.17
CA ILE A 100 11.90 4.89 2.73
C ILE A 100 10.92 5.39 1.68
N HIS A 101 9.77 4.74 1.56
CA HIS A 101 8.64 5.34 0.85
C HIS A 101 7.57 5.77 1.86
N VAL A 102 7.19 7.03 1.77
CA VAL A 102 6.04 7.60 2.49
C VAL A 102 4.90 7.79 1.51
N THR A 103 3.88 6.94 1.59
CA THR A 103 2.67 7.08 0.77
C THR A 103 1.67 7.97 1.51
N VAL A 104 1.13 8.97 0.83
CA VAL A 104 0.17 9.94 1.37
C VAL A 104 -1.10 9.91 0.52
N LEU A 105 -2.24 9.62 1.15
CA LEU A 105 -3.55 9.54 0.51
C LEU A 105 -4.44 10.65 1.05
N GLY A 106 -5.10 11.38 0.15
CA GLY A 106 -6.04 12.43 0.53
C GLY A 106 -7.21 12.56 -0.45
N SER A 107 -8.36 12.96 0.08
CA SER A 107 -9.58 13.22 -0.69
C SER A 107 -10.29 14.49 -0.18
N PRO A 108 -9.90 15.70 -0.63
CA PRO A 108 -8.77 16.00 -1.52
C PRO A 108 -7.43 16.02 -0.76
N LEU A 109 -6.33 15.74 -1.47
CA LEU A 109 -4.98 15.90 -0.93
C LEU A 109 -4.59 17.39 -0.87
N ARG A 110 -4.54 17.95 0.34
CA ARG A 110 -4.27 19.38 0.55
C ARG A 110 -2.76 19.68 0.58
N PRO A 111 -2.31 20.88 0.17
CA PRO A 111 -0.90 21.28 0.22
C PRO A 111 -0.27 21.15 1.62
N ARG A 112 -1.06 21.35 2.67
CA ARG A 112 -0.62 21.16 4.05
C ARG A 112 -0.07 19.75 4.28
N ALA A 113 -0.76 18.71 3.82
CA ALA A 113 -0.30 17.34 4.01
C ALA A 113 1.09 17.11 3.40
N ILE A 114 1.32 17.66 2.20
CA ILE A 114 2.61 17.61 1.51
C ILE A 114 3.70 18.33 2.31
N ALA A 115 3.41 19.55 2.79
CA ALA A 115 4.36 20.35 3.55
C ALA A 115 4.73 19.70 4.88
N GLU A 116 3.75 19.19 5.62
CA GLU A 116 3.96 18.54 6.92
C GLU A 116 4.75 17.23 6.76
N VAL A 117 4.43 16.40 5.76
CA VAL A 117 5.20 15.18 5.48
C VAL A 117 6.64 15.51 5.11
N ALA A 118 6.86 16.52 4.26
CA ALA A 118 8.19 16.96 3.89
C ALA A 118 8.98 17.52 5.10
N GLN A 119 8.30 18.24 5.99
CA GLN A 119 8.88 18.75 7.24
C GLN A 119 9.32 17.61 8.15
N GLU A 120 8.48 16.60 8.38
CA GLU A 120 8.84 15.47 9.25
C GLU A 120 9.99 14.63 8.66
N ILE A 121 10.09 14.51 7.33
CA ILE A 121 11.25 13.88 6.68
C ILE A 121 12.51 14.71 6.94
N ALA A 122 12.46 16.02 6.72
CA ALA A 122 13.61 16.92 6.88
C ALA A 122 14.09 17.02 8.34
N ASP A 123 13.17 17.11 9.32
CA ASP A 123 13.48 17.18 10.75
C ASP A 123 14.21 15.94 11.27
N ARG A 124 14.12 14.81 10.54
CA ARG A 124 14.81 13.54 10.84
C ARG A 124 16.07 13.34 9.99
N GLY A 125 16.55 14.40 9.34
CA GLY A 125 17.73 14.34 8.49
C GLY A 125 17.52 13.62 7.16
N GLY A 126 16.26 13.33 6.80
CA GLY A 126 15.93 12.70 5.53
C GLY A 126 15.93 13.68 4.37
N ASN A 127 16.23 13.17 3.18
CA ASN A 127 16.07 13.87 1.91
C ASN A 127 14.91 13.26 1.11
N ILE A 128 14.18 14.08 0.36
CA ILE A 128 13.19 13.59 -0.60
C ILE A 128 13.89 13.44 -1.95
N ASP A 129 14.10 12.20 -2.37
CA ASP A 129 14.77 11.88 -3.64
C ASP A 129 13.79 12.04 -4.81
N ARG A 130 12.51 11.67 -4.59
CA ARG A 130 11.48 11.75 -5.62
C ARG A 130 10.08 11.84 -5.04
N ILE A 131 9.20 12.57 -5.72
CA ILE A 131 7.75 12.51 -5.48
C ILE A 131 7.07 12.05 -6.76
N ARG A 132 6.16 11.08 -6.65
CA ARG A 132 5.37 10.56 -7.77
C ARG A 132 3.92 10.36 -7.36
N ARG A 133 3.00 10.57 -8.31
CA ARG A 133 1.58 10.26 -8.12
C ARG A 133 1.35 8.76 -8.31
N ILE A 134 0.59 8.16 -7.41
CA ILE A 134 0.19 6.75 -7.44
C ILE A 134 -1.27 6.60 -7.90
N ALA A 135 -2.12 7.55 -7.57
CA ALA A 135 -3.50 7.57 -8.02
C ALA A 135 -4.02 9.02 -8.11
N SER A 136 -4.88 9.28 -9.10
CA SER A 136 -5.69 10.50 -9.15
C SER A 136 -7.15 10.28 -8.76
N TYR A 137 -7.58 9.02 -8.67
CA TYR A 137 -8.94 8.63 -8.29
C TYR A 137 -8.93 7.20 -7.71
N PRO A 138 -9.91 6.80 -6.88
CA PRO A 138 -10.97 7.64 -6.29
C PRO A 138 -10.42 8.66 -5.28
N VAL A 139 -9.15 8.48 -4.89
CA VAL A 139 -8.40 9.41 -4.03
C VAL A 139 -7.15 9.89 -4.75
N THR A 140 -6.62 11.02 -4.30
CA THR A 140 -5.28 11.44 -4.72
C THR A 140 -4.26 10.78 -3.81
N ALA A 141 -3.39 9.95 -4.39
CA ALA A 141 -2.29 9.30 -3.69
C ALA A 141 -0.96 9.72 -4.30
N VAL A 142 0.01 10.07 -3.46
CA VAL A 142 1.39 10.35 -3.86
C VAL A 142 2.34 9.56 -2.98
N VAL A 143 3.52 9.24 -3.50
CA VAL A 143 4.59 8.63 -2.71
C VAL A 143 5.82 9.54 -2.74
N PHE A 144 6.39 9.74 -1.57
CA PHE A 144 7.69 10.36 -1.34
C PHE A 144 8.69 9.23 -1.21
N GLU A 145 9.59 9.12 -2.17
CA GLU A 145 10.77 8.27 -2.05
C GLU A 145 11.85 9.13 -1.40
N SER A 146 12.22 8.76 -0.18
CA SER A 146 13.17 9.49 0.65
C SER A 146 14.33 8.60 1.08
N SER A 147 15.43 9.22 1.49
CA SER A 147 16.63 8.57 1.98
C SER A 147 17.15 9.26 3.24
N GLY A 148 18.00 8.58 4.02
CA GLY A 148 18.73 9.17 5.15
C GLY A 148 17.98 9.32 6.48
N ALA A 149 16.67 9.07 6.53
CA ALA A 149 15.90 9.02 7.77
C ALA A 149 15.74 7.58 8.28
N ASN A 150 15.52 7.40 9.59
CA ASN A 150 15.11 6.11 10.14
C ASN A 150 13.60 5.88 9.96
N ALA A 151 13.22 4.70 9.44
CA ALA A 151 11.83 4.40 9.11
C ALA A 151 10.90 4.36 10.32
N THR A 152 11.35 3.79 11.44
CA THR A 152 10.58 3.69 12.67
C THR A 152 10.34 5.06 13.29
N GLU A 153 11.38 5.89 13.39
CA GLU A 153 11.28 7.25 13.93
C GLU A 153 10.37 8.14 13.06
N LEU A 154 10.47 8.01 11.74
CA LEU A 154 9.62 8.74 10.80
C LEU A 154 8.17 8.27 10.86
N ARG A 155 7.92 6.97 11.01
CA ARG A 155 6.57 6.42 11.21
C ARG A 155 5.92 7.00 12.47
N HIS A 156 6.60 6.91 13.63
CA HIS A 156 6.05 7.43 14.88
C HIS A 156 5.68 8.92 14.80
N ALA A 157 6.51 9.70 14.13
CA ALA A 157 6.28 11.12 13.91
C ALA A 157 5.07 11.44 13.05
N LEU A 158 4.98 10.77 11.90
CA LEU A 158 3.88 10.96 10.97
C LEU A 158 2.56 10.47 11.56
N THR A 159 2.58 9.37 12.33
CA THR A 159 1.42 8.91 13.11
C THR A 159 0.99 9.95 14.15
N ALA A 160 1.93 10.53 14.90
CA ALA A 160 1.61 11.60 15.87
C ALA A 160 1.08 12.87 15.19
N ALA A 161 1.51 13.15 13.97
CA ALA A 161 1.11 14.31 13.18
C ALA A 161 -0.16 14.09 12.34
N VAL A 162 -0.72 12.88 12.27
CA VAL A 162 -1.77 12.51 11.29
C VAL A 162 -3.00 13.43 11.34
N SER A 163 -3.42 13.84 12.54
CA SER A 163 -4.57 14.74 12.75
C SER A 163 -4.31 16.15 12.21
N ARG A 164 -3.08 16.63 12.33
CA ARG A 164 -2.61 17.92 11.79
C ARG A 164 -2.48 17.88 10.28
N ILE A 165 -1.96 16.77 9.75
CA ILE A 165 -1.74 16.52 8.32
C ILE A 165 -3.08 16.45 7.59
N GLY A 166 -4.07 15.74 8.17
CA GLY A 166 -5.38 15.54 7.57
C GLY A 166 -5.35 14.66 6.32
N ALA A 167 -4.46 13.67 6.31
CA ALA A 167 -4.29 12.68 5.24
C ALA A 167 -3.91 11.33 5.85
N ASP A 168 -4.20 10.25 5.13
CA ASP A 168 -3.76 8.91 5.48
C ASP A 168 -2.31 8.72 5.03
N ILE A 169 -1.49 8.09 5.87
CA ILE A 169 -0.05 7.94 5.64
C ILE A 169 0.38 6.50 5.92
N ALA A 170 1.25 5.98 5.07
CA ALA A 170 2.01 4.75 5.34
C ALA A 170 3.50 4.99 5.14
N VAL A 171 4.31 4.47 6.06
CA VAL A 171 5.78 4.53 6.01
C VAL A 171 6.34 3.13 5.90
N GLN A 172 7.02 2.85 4.79
CA GLN A 172 7.63 1.55 4.51
C GLN A 172 9.08 1.72 4.12
N GLU A 173 9.96 0.89 4.69
CA GLU A 173 11.34 0.76 4.22
C GLU A 173 11.35 0.38 2.75
N ALA A 174 12.19 1.00 1.95
CA ALA A 174 12.41 0.60 0.58
C ALA A 174 13.40 -0.56 0.57
N GLY A 175 13.04 -1.64 -0.11
CA GLY A 175 13.87 -2.84 -0.15
C GLY A 175 13.27 -3.94 -1.00
N LEU A 176 14.05 -5.01 -1.18
CA LEU A 176 13.60 -6.18 -1.93
C LEU A 176 12.42 -6.89 -1.27
N ASP A 177 12.22 -6.74 0.04
CA ASP A 177 11.10 -7.37 0.75
C ASP A 177 9.74 -6.82 0.35
N ARG A 178 9.68 -5.62 -0.25
CA ARG A 178 8.45 -5.09 -0.88
C ARG A 178 8.12 -5.75 -2.21
N ARG A 179 9.03 -6.57 -2.73
CA ARG A 179 8.85 -7.32 -3.97
C ARG A 179 8.56 -8.78 -3.65
N GLY A 180 7.84 -9.43 -4.54
CA GLY A 180 7.50 -10.85 -4.41
C GLY A 180 6.18 -11.08 -3.68
N GLN A 181 5.92 -12.35 -3.39
CA GLN A 181 4.66 -12.80 -2.82
C GLN A 181 4.48 -12.31 -1.38
N HIS A 182 3.30 -11.78 -1.11
CA HIS A 182 2.84 -11.41 0.23
C HIS A 182 1.57 -12.20 0.58
N LEU A 183 1.28 -12.25 1.87
CA LEU A 183 0.01 -12.72 2.41
C LEU A 183 -0.80 -11.52 2.87
N VAL A 184 -2.03 -11.38 2.38
CA VAL A 184 -2.99 -10.37 2.83
C VAL A 184 -4.08 -11.07 3.61
N VAL A 185 -4.27 -10.69 4.86
CA VAL A 185 -5.32 -11.22 5.74
C VAL A 185 -6.26 -10.07 6.10
N MET A 186 -7.56 -10.24 5.85
CA MET A 186 -8.55 -9.18 6.05
C MET A 186 -9.63 -9.63 7.03
N ASP A 187 -10.06 -8.70 7.89
CA ASP A 187 -11.36 -8.82 8.53
C ASP A 187 -12.49 -8.80 7.51
N VAL A 188 -13.67 -9.28 7.89
CA VAL A 188 -14.84 -9.36 7.03
C VAL A 188 -15.83 -8.25 7.35
N ASP A 189 -16.47 -8.33 8.51
CA ASP A 189 -17.46 -7.36 8.97
C ASP A 189 -16.84 -5.96 9.02
N SER A 190 -17.57 -4.94 8.55
CA SER A 190 -17.10 -3.55 8.47
C SER A 190 -15.77 -3.31 7.69
N THR A 191 -15.24 -4.32 6.99
CA THR A 191 -13.97 -4.25 6.24
C THR A 191 -14.18 -4.73 4.80
N VAL A 192 -14.29 -6.04 4.54
CA VAL A 192 -14.57 -6.59 3.21
C VAL A 192 -16.03 -6.38 2.82
N ILE A 193 -16.92 -6.38 3.81
CA ILE A 193 -18.33 -6.06 3.67
C ILE A 193 -18.67 -4.84 4.52
N GLN A 194 -19.77 -4.16 4.18
CA GLN A 194 -20.25 -2.98 4.91
C GLN A 194 -21.09 -3.33 6.13
N ASP A 195 -21.59 -4.56 6.18
CA ASP A 195 -22.53 -5.04 7.19
C ASP A 195 -21.82 -5.74 8.35
N GLU A 196 -22.55 -5.89 9.46
CA GLU A 196 -22.25 -6.83 10.53
C GLU A 196 -23.14 -8.07 10.34
N VAL A 197 -22.54 -9.23 10.03
CA VAL A 197 -23.32 -10.44 9.69
C VAL A 197 -24.28 -10.85 10.81
N ILE A 198 -23.87 -10.70 12.07
CA ILE A 198 -24.71 -11.04 13.22
C ILE A 198 -25.94 -10.15 13.34
N ASP A 199 -25.84 -8.88 12.93
CA ASP A 199 -26.96 -7.94 12.96
C ASP A 199 -27.96 -8.27 11.85
N LEU A 200 -27.48 -8.69 10.67
CA LEU A 200 -28.35 -9.19 9.61
C LEU A 200 -29.13 -10.44 10.07
N LEU A 201 -28.47 -11.38 10.76
CA LEU A 201 -29.13 -12.55 11.33
C LEU A 201 -30.14 -12.17 12.43
N ALA A 202 -29.79 -11.21 13.28
CA ALA A 202 -30.66 -10.73 14.34
C ALA A 202 -31.93 -10.07 13.79
N GLN A 203 -31.83 -9.40 12.64
CA GLN A 203 -32.99 -8.84 11.92
C GLN A 203 -33.90 -9.95 11.38
N GLU A 204 -33.34 -10.99 10.75
CA GLU A 204 -34.12 -12.15 10.29
C GLU A 204 -34.81 -12.89 11.45
N ALA A 205 -34.17 -12.92 12.63
CA ALA A 205 -34.72 -13.51 13.85
C ALA A 205 -35.67 -12.58 14.63
N GLY A 206 -35.78 -11.29 14.26
CA GLY A 206 -36.60 -10.31 14.97
C GLY A 206 -36.07 -9.93 16.38
N VAL A 207 -34.76 -10.10 16.63
CA VAL A 207 -34.09 -9.89 17.93
C VAL A 207 -33.01 -8.80 17.89
N MET A 208 -33.02 -7.95 16.86
CA MET A 208 -32.01 -6.89 16.66
C MET A 208 -31.81 -6.01 17.90
N ASP A 209 -32.88 -5.56 18.55
CA ASP A 209 -32.79 -4.69 19.74
C ASP A 209 -32.05 -5.37 20.91
N GLN A 210 -32.26 -6.68 21.06
CA GLN A 210 -31.61 -7.47 22.11
C GLN A 210 -30.13 -7.70 21.81
N VAL A 211 -29.79 -7.97 20.55
CA VAL A 211 -28.41 -8.11 20.09
C VAL A 211 -27.64 -6.80 20.25
N SER A 212 -28.24 -5.66 19.85
CA SER A 212 -27.66 -4.32 20.03
C SER A 212 -27.33 -4.04 21.50
N LEU A 213 -28.24 -4.33 22.43
CA LEU A 213 -28.00 -4.14 23.87
C LEU A 213 -26.80 -4.95 24.39
N ILE A 214 -26.63 -6.19 23.90
CA ILE A 214 -25.47 -7.01 24.29
C ILE A 214 -24.18 -6.45 23.67
N THR A 215 -24.23 -6.00 22.42
CA THR A 215 -23.09 -5.37 21.73
C THR A 215 -22.64 -4.11 22.46
N GLU A 216 -23.56 -3.24 22.87
CA GLU A 216 -23.26 -2.02 23.64
C GLU A 216 -22.54 -2.34 24.96
N ARG A 217 -23.04 -3.34 25.70
CA ARG A 217 -22.43 -3.79 26.96
C ARG A 217 -21.03 -4.38 26.75
N ALA A 218 -20.83 -5.13 25.67
CA ALA A 218 -19.51 -5.65 25.30
C ALA A 218 -18.53 -4.53 24.93
N MET A 219 -18.99 -3.53 24.18
CA MET A 219 -18.19 -2.35 23.84
C MET A 219 -17.88 -1.47 25.05
N ALA A 220 -18.76 -1.47 26.07
CA ALA A 220 -18.52 -0.84 27.37
C ALA A 220 -17.55 -1.64 28.27
N GLY A 221 -17.10 -2.82 27.84
CA GLY A 221 -16.19 -3.69 28.59
C GLY A 221 -16.87 -4.52 29.68
N GLU A 222 -18.21 -4.58 29.73
CA GLU A 222 -18.95 -5.38 30.72
C GLU A 222 -18.93 -6.88 30.41
N LEU A 223 -18.72 -7.23 29.14
CA LEU A 223 -18.67 -8.61 28.65
C LEU A 223 -17.40 -8.81 27.83
N ASP A 224 -16.70 -9.93 28.06
CA ASP A 224 -15.66 -10.35 27.15
C ASP A 224 -16.25 -10.76 25.79
N PHE A 225 -15.39 -10.79 24.76
CA PHE A 225 -15.82 -11.06 23.38
C PHE A 225 -16.55 -12.41 23.24
N SER A 226 -16.02 -13.47 23.89
CA SER A 226 -16.57 -14.82 23.78
C SER A 226 -17.95 -14.91 24.46
N ALA A 227 -18.10 -14.31 25.64
CA ALA A 227 -19.36 -14.22 26.35
C ALA A 227 -20.39 -13.40 25.57
N SER A 228 -19.98 -12.25 25.01
CA SER A 228 -20.83 -11.42 24.15
C SER A 228 -21.28 -12.17 22.89
N LEU A 229 -20.37 -12.84 22.19
CA LEU A 229 -20.71 -13.62 21.00
C LEU A 229 -21.70 -14.73 21.33
N ARG A 230 -21.44 -15.53 22.37
CA ARG A 230 -22.35 -16.61 22.79
C ARG A 230 -23.73 -16.08 23.18
N ALA A 231 -23.79 -14.96 23.89
CA ALA A 231 -25.06 -14.34 24.29
C ALA A 231 -25.86 -13.85 23.08
N ARG A 232 -25.20 -13.23 22.09
CA ARG A 232 -25.87 -12.78 20.85
C ARG A 232 -26.32 -13.96 19.99
N VAL A 233 -25.48 -14.99 19.85
CA VAL A 233 -25.83 -16.20 19.07
C VAL A 233 -26.97 -16.99 19.74
N ALA A 234 -27.04 -17.03 21.06
CA ALA A 234 -28.14 -17.68 21.78
C ALA A 234 -29.52 -17.10 21.42
N LEU A 235 -29.60 -15.81 21.07
CA LEU A 235 -30.85 -15.17 20.64
C LEU A 235 -31.30 -15.62 19.24
N LEU A 236 -30.41 -16.23 18.45
CA LEU A 236 -30.70 -16.73 17.11
C LEU A 236 -31.28 -18.15 17.12
N ALA A 237 -31.46 -18.77 18.31
CA ALA A 237 -31.99 -20.12 18.43
C ALA A 237 -33.39 -20.24 17.81
N GLY A 238 -33.59 -21.25 16.97
CA GLY A 238 -34.85 -21.51 16.25
C GLY A 238 -34.97 -20.82 14.90
N LEU A 239 -34.00 -19.98 14.50
CA LEU A 239 -33.95 -19.43 13.15
C LEU A 239 -33.70 -20.58 12.15
N PRO A 240 -34.46 -20.71 11.05
CA PRO A 240 -34.22 -21.73 10.04
C PRO A 240 -32.91 -21.45 9.29
N GLU A 241 -32.20 -22.49 8.87
CA GLU A 241 -30.93 -22.38 8.14
C GLU A 241 -31.08 -21.59 6.83
N THR A 242 -32.27 -21.60 6.23
CA THR A 242 -32.60 -20.84 5.02
C THR A 242 -32.46 -19.33 5.21
N ALA A 243 -32.50 -18.82 6.45
CA ALA A 243 -32.23 -17.41 6.74
C ALA A 243 -30.79 -17.02 6.39
N LEU A 244 -29.84 -17.96 6.44
CA LEU A 244 -28.45 -17.74 6.03
C LEU A 244 -28.36 -17.36 4.55
N ASP A 245 -29.22 -17.94 3.70
CA ASP A 245 -29.29 -17.57 2.28
C ASP A 245 -29.81 -16.15 2.07
N THR A 246 -30.82 -15.75 2.84
CA THR A 246 -31.32 -14.37 2.84
C THR A 246 -30.22 -13.38 3.25
N VAL A 247 -29.49 -13.69 4.33
CA VAL A 247 -28.37 -12.86 4.78
C VAL A 247 -27.28 -12.76 3.71
N ARG A 248 -26.86 -13.88 3.10
CA ARG A 248 -25.86 -13.89 2.02
C ARG A 248 -26.25 -13.00 0.84
N GLN A 249 -27.54 -12.92 0.51
CA GLN A 249 -28.04 -12.06 -0.58
C GLN A 249 -28.09 -10.58 -0.22
N ARG A 250 -28.17 -10.24 1.08
CA ARG A 250 -28.23 -8.87 1.58
C ARG A 250 -26.85 -8.26 1.84
N VAL A 251 -25.83 -9.10 2.04
CA VAL A 251 -24.44 -8.67 2.27
C VAL A 251 -23.95 -7.77 1.14
N THR A 252 -23.50 -6.57 1.50
CA THR A 252 -22.96 -5.57 0.59
C THR A 252 -21.44 -5.53 0.72
N LEU A 253 -20.74 -5.81 -0.38
CA LEU A 253 -19.29 -5.67 -0.44
C LEU A 253 -18.87 -4.22 -0.31
N THR A 254 -17.80 -3.98 0.45
CA THR A 254 -17.16 -2.68 0.53
C THR A 254 -16.66 -2.25 -0.86
N PRO A 255 -16.90 -1.00 -1.28
CA PRO A 255 -16.37 -0.47 -2.54
C PRO A 255 -14.88 -0.78 -2.68
N GLY A 256 -14.49 -1.31 -3.83
CA GLY A 256 -13.10 -1.71 -4.08
C GLY A 256 -12.72 -3.11 -3.60
N ALA A 257 -13.51 -3.82 -2.80
CA ALA A 257 -13.14 -5.16 -2.30
C ALA A 257 -12.84 -6.17 -3.42
N ARG A 258 -13.67 -6.19 -4.48
CA ARG A 258 -13.43 -7.03 -5.67
C ARG A 258 -12.15 -6.63 -6.40
N THR A 259 -11.91 -5.33 -6.56
CA THR A 259 -10.71 -4.80 -7.21
C THR A 259 -9.46 -5.14 -6.42
N LEU A 260 -9.49 -4.98 -5.09
CA LEU A 260 -8.41 -5.36 -4.20
C LEU A 260 -8.06 -6.85 -4.37
N CYS A 261 -9.03 -7.74 -4.18
CA CYS A 261 -8.79 -9.19 -4.28
C CYS A 261 -8.24 -9.56 -5.67
N ARG A 262 -8.89 -9.12 -6.74
CA ARG A 262 -8.47 -9.43 -8.12
C ARG A 262 -7.04 -8.94 -8.41
N THR A 263 -6.70 -7.71 -8.06
CA THR A 263 -5.35 -7.16 -8.27
C THR A 263 -4.30 -7.93 -7.47
N LEU A 264 -4.56 -8.23 -6.19
CA LEU A 264 -3.63 -8.99 -5.35
C LEU A 264 -3.41 -10.40 -5.92
N LYS A 265 -4.47 -11.07 -6.38
CA LYS A 265 -4.37 -12.38 -7.04
C LYS A 265 -3.58 -12.31 -8.34
N HIS A 266 -3.76 -11.25 -9.14
CA HIS A 266 -2.97 -11.03 -10.36
C HIS A 266 -1.47 -10.92 -10.07
N LEU A 267 -1.09 -10.32 -8.93
CA LEU A 267 0.29 -10.23 -8.45
C LEU A 267 0.82 -11.52 -7.80
N GLY A 268 -0.01 -12.57 -7.73
CA GLY A 268 0.34 -13.84 -7.10
C GLY A 268 0.31 -13.81 -5.58
N TYR A 269 -0.33 -12.82 -4.95
CA TYR A 269 -0.45 -12.76 -3.50
C TYR A 269 -1.42 -13.83 -3.00
N ARG A 270 -1.23 -14.25 -1.75
CA ARG A 270 -2.23 -15.02 -1.01
C ARG A 270 -3.18 -14.07 -0.32
N VAL A 271 -4.48 -14.29 -0.47
CA VAL A 271 -5.53 -13.48 0.15
C VAL A 271 -6.35 -14.38 1.05
N CYS A 272 -6.42 -14.09 2.34
CA CYS A 272 -7.17 -14.87 3.32
C CYS A 272 -8.12 -13.96 4.11
N LEU A 273 -9.18 -14.55 4.66
CA LEU A 273 -10.14 -13.85 5.53
C LEU A 273 -10.11 -14.40 6.95
N VAL A 274 -10.24 -13.51 7.94
CA VAL A 274 -10.33 -13.87 9.35
C VAL A 274 -11.45 -13.07 10.00
N SER A 275 -12.52 -13.75 10.39
CA SER A 275 -13.75 -13.10 10.85
C SER A 275 -14.19 -13.58 12.23
N GLY A 276 -14.73 -12.65 13.02
CA GLY A 276 -15.51 -12.98 14.22
C GLY A 276 -16.96 -13.37 13.92
N GLY A 277 -17.40 -13.24 12.67
CA GLY A 277 -18.67 -13.73 12.14
C GLY A 277 -18.64 -15.22 11.83
N PHE A 278 -19.49 -15.66 10.90
CA PHE A 278 -19.84 -17.08 10.73
C PHE A 278 -19.44 -17.65 9.37
N ILE A 279 -18.82 -18.83 9.36
CA ILE A 279 -18.30 -19.50 8.16
C ILE A 279 -19.40 -19.77 7.13
N GLU A 280 -20.62 -19.98 7.58
CA GLU A 280 -21.79 -20.19 6.73
C GLU A 280 -22.06 -18.98 5.84
N VAL A 281 -21.73 -17.76 6.28
CA VAL A 281 -21.89 -16.54 5.46
C VAL A 281 -20.57 -16.17 4.77
N VAL A 282 -19.46 -16.25 5.50
CA VAL A 282 -18.15 -15.82 5.01
C VAL A 282 -17.60 -16.76 3.92
N GLY A 283 -17.79 -18.07 4.02
CA GLY A 283 -17.25 -19.06 3.09
C GLY A 283 -17.69 -18.83 1.63
N PRO A 284 -19.01 -18.76 1.35
CA PRO A 284 -19.50 -18.45 0.00
C PRO A 284 -19.04 -17.10 -0.52
N LEU A 285 -18.96 -16.08 0.35
CA LEU A 285 -18.46 -14.76 -0.01
C LEU A 285 -16.99 -14.82 -0.45
N ALA A 286 -16.14 -15.50 0.34
CA ALA A 286 -14.72 -15.69 0.08
C ALA A 286 -14.48 -16.42 -1.25
N ALA A 287 -15.24 -17.48 -1.51
CA ALA A 287 -15.18 -18.21 -2.78
C ALA A 287 -15.50 -17.30 -3.97
N SER A 288 -16.49 -16.40 -3.84
CA SER A 288 -16.84 -15.44 -4.89
C SER A 288 -15.76 -14.38 -5.17
N LEU A 289 -14.84 -14.17 -4.24
CA LEU A 289 -13.72 -13.23 -4.34
C LEU A 289 -12.40 -13.90 -4.75
N GLY A 290 -12.36 -15.24 -4.84
CA GLY A 290 -11.14 -15.99 -5.14
C GLY A 290 -10.11 -15.98 -4.01
N VAL A 291 -10.58 -15.78 -2.77
CA VAL A 291 -9.78 -15.87 -1.54
C VAL A 291 -9.24 -17.30 -1.39
N ASP A 292 -8.00 -17.41 -0.93
CA ASP A 292 -7.28 -18.68 -0.77
C ASP A 292 -7.74 -19.47 0.46
N ASP A 293 -7.98 -18.81 1.61
CA ASP A 293 -8.44 -19.46 2.84
C ASP A 293 -9.26 -18.54 3.77
N VAL A 294 -10.03 -19.12 4.69
CA VAL A 294 -10.93 -18.43 5.61
C VAL A 294 -10.88 -19.06 7.00
N ARG A 295 -10.77 -18.21 8.03
CA ARG A 295 -11.05 -18.59 9.42
C ARG A 295 -12.24 -17.77 9.96
N ALA A 296 -13.28 -18.45 10.43
CA ALA A 296 -14.47 -17.83 11.02
C ALA A 296 -15.10 -18.75 12.09
N ASN A 297 -16.01 -18.23 12.91
CA ASN A 297 -16.80 -19.04 13.83
C ASN A 297 -17.80 -19.92 13.08
N THR A 298 -18.25 -21.03 13.68
CA THR A 298 -19.20 -21.96 13.05
C THR A 298 -20.49 -21.99 13.85
N LEU A 299 -21.63 -21.78 13.21
CA LEU A 299 -22.94 -21.90 13.87
C LEU A 299 -23.32 -23.37 14.01
N GLU A 300 -23.83 -23.78 15.16
CA GLU A 300 -24.40 -25.11 15.30
C GLU A 300 -25.81 -25.15 14.70
N ILE A 301 -26.01 -26.04 13.73
CA ILE A 301 -27.28 -26.26 13.04
C ILE A 301 -27.69 -27.72 13.24
N THR A 302 -28.92 -27.93 13.70
CA THR A 302 -29.51 -29.27 13.90
C THR A 302 -30.90 -29.27 13.29
N ASP A 303 -31.25 -30.30 12.52
CA ASP A 303 -32.57 -30.43 11.88
C ASP A 303 -33.00 -29.19 11.07
N GLY A 304 -32.03 -28.53 10.42
CA GLY A 304 -32.26 -27.35 9.58
C GLY A 304 -32.55 -26.06 10.36
N VAL A 305 -32.27 -26.01 11.66
CA VAL A 305 -32.44 -24.81 12.50
C VAL A 305 -31.18 -24.51 13.32
N LEU A 306 -30.93 -23.22 13.53
CA LEU A 306 -29.85 -22.75 14.40
C LEU A 306 -30.18 -23.10 15.85
N THR A 307 -29.22 -23.70 16.57
CA THR A 307 -29.42 -24.07 17.99
C THR A 307 -29.15 -22.92 18.96
N GLY A 308 -28.58 -21.82 18.47
CA GLY A 308 -28.08 -20.71 19.27
C GLY A 308 -26.72 -20.97 19.92
N ARG A 309 -25.93 -21.93 19.41
CA ARG A 309 -24.57 -22.21 19.87
C ARG A 309 -23.54 -22.04 18.75
N VAL A 310 -22.31 -21.76 19.15
CA VAL A 310 -21.13 -21.72 18.26
C VAL A 310 -20.31 -22.98 18.51
N LEU A 311 -19.87 -23.64 17.44
CA LEU A 311 -19.01 -24.82 17.47
C LEU A 311 -17.53 -24.44 17.49
N GLY A 312 -16.72 -25.29 18.14
CA GLY A 312 -15.26 -25.18 18.14
C GLY A 312 -14.73 -23.98 18.94
N ASP A 313 -13.50 -23.60 18.62
CA ASP A 313 -12.83 -22.47 19.23
C ASP A 313 -13.33 -21.16 18.62
N ILE A 314 -13.57 -20.17 19.49
CA ILE A 314 -14.02 -18.85 19.06
C ILE A 314 -12.85 -18.08 18.46
N VAL A 315 -13.07 -17.49 17.27
CA VAL A 315 -12.17 -16.54 16.64
C VAL A 315 -12.30 -15.19 17.34
N ASP A 316 -11.61 -15.07 18.47
CA ASP A 316 -11.46 -13.83 19.22
C ASP A 316 -10.25 -13.01 18.74
N ARG A 317 -9.93 -11.93 19.45
CA ARG A 317 -8.80 -11.03 19.12
C ARG A 317 -7.47 -11.79 18.99
N ALA A 318 -7.16 -12.66 19.96
CA ALA A 318 -5.96 -13.50 19.90
C ALA A 318 -6.07 -14.58 18.82
N GLY A 319 -7.29 -15.08 18.56
CA GLY A 319 -7.61 -16.00 17.46
C GLY A 319 -7.30 -15.42 16.10
N LYS A 320 -7.55 -14.12 15.88
CA LYS A 320 -7.21 -13.47 14.61
C LYS A 320 -5.71 -13.44 14.36
N ARG A 321 -4.93 -13.13 15.39
CA ARG A 321 -3.46 -13.23 15.33
C ARG A 321 -2.99 -14.64 15.02
N ARG A 322 -3.51 -15.65 15.73
CA ARG A 322 -3.16 -17.06 15.48
C ARG A 322 -3.50 -17.49 14.06
N ALA A 323 -4.61 -17.02 13.51
CA ALA A 323 -4.98 -17.31 12.12
C ALA A 323 -4.00 -16.69 11.12
N LEU A 324 -3.58 -15.44 11.32
CA LEU A 324 -2.53 -14.79 10.52
C LEU A 324 -1.21 -15.58 10.56
N GLU A 325 -0.74 -15.93 11.76
CA GLU A 325 0.50 -16.69 11.95
C GLU A 325 0.41 -18.09 11.30
N HIS A 326 -0.76 -18.73 11.40
CA HIS A 326 -1.03 -20.02 10.77
C HIS A 326 -1.00 -19.94 9.24
N PHE A 327 -1.72 -19.00 8.63
CA PHE A 327 -1.71 -18.80 7.18
C PHE A 327 -0.31 -18.45 6.67
N ALA A 328 0.42 -17.60 7.39
CA ALA A 328 1.80 -17.26 7.04
C ALA A 328 2.70 -18.51 7.03
N SER A 329 2.56 -19.37 8.04
CA SER A 329 3.29 -20.64 8.10
C SER A 329 2.88 -21.61 7.01
N GLU A 330 1.60 -21.74 6.71
CA GLU A 330 1.06 -22.68 5.71
C GLU A 330 1.51 -22.32 4.30
N TYR A 331 1.50 -21.02 3.97
CA TYR A 331 1.94 -20.53 2.67
C TYR A 331 3.45 -20.26 2.59
N GLU A 332 4.20 -20.57 3.65
CA GLU A 332 5.65 -20.33 3.74
C GLU A 332 6.04 -18.85 3.51
N ILE A 333 5.17 -17.93 3.92
CA ILE A 333 5.37 -16.48 3.78
C ILE A 333 5.89 -15.93 5.12
N PRO A 334 7.06 -15.27 5.15
CA PRO A 334 7.58 -14.72 6.39
C PRO A 334 6.67 -13.61 6.91
N MET A 335 6.51 -13.51 8.25
CA MET A 335 5.62 -12.52 8.88
C MET A 335 5.87 -11.07 8.43
N ARG A 336 7.12 -10.69 8.13
CA ARG A 336 7.43 -9.35 7.59
C ARG A 336 6.82 -9.05 6.22
N ARG A 337 6.32 -10.06 5.49
CA ARG A 337 5.61 -9.96 4.21
C ARG A 337 4.12 -10.26 4.35
N THR A 338 3.59 -10.17 5.56
CA THR A 338 2.15 -10.24 5.79
C THR A 338 1.56 -8.85 5.93
N ILE A 339 0.34 -8.69 5.45
CA ILE A 339 -0.44 -7.46 5.53
C ILE A 339 -1.76 -7.83 6.21
N ALA A 340 -2.10 -7.14 7.29
CA ALA A 340 -3.39 -7.30 7.97
C ALA A 340 -4.26 -6.07 7.74
N ILE A 341 -5.54 -6.26 7.45
CA ILE A 341 -6.52 -5.18 7.24
C ILE A 341 -7.72 -5.42 8.15
N GLY A 342 -8.11 -4.42 8.95
CA GLY A 342 -9.29 -4.50 9.82
C GLY A 342 -9.75 -3.12 10.31
N ASP A 343 -10.91 -3.05 10.95
CA ASP A 343 -11.50 -1.78 11.42
C ASP A 343 -11.49 -1.67 12.96
N GLY A 344 -11.48 -2.79 13.66
CA GLY A 344 -11.99 -2.89 15.02
C GLY A 344 -10.95 -3.22 16.08
N ALA A 345 -11.36 -3.11 17.35
CA ALA A 345 -10.51 -3.48 18.48
C ALA A 345 -10.22 -5.00 18.56
N ASN A 346 -11.07 -5.80 17.93
CA ASN A 346 -10.89 -7.24 17.71
C ASN A 346 -9.74 -7.56 16.74
N ASP A 347 -9.28 -6.60 15.93
CA ASP A 347 -8.21 -6.81 14.97
C ASP A 347 -6.82 -6.44 15.50
N ILE A 348 -6.74 -5.76 16.64
CA ILE A 348 -5.49 -5.14 17.12
C ILE A 348 -4.33 -6.15 17.16
N ASP A 349 -4.52 -7.35 17.74
CA ASP A 349 -3.43 -8.33 17.83
C ASP A 349 -2.98 -8.85 16.46
N MET A 350 -3.89 -8.89 15.47
CA MET A 350 -3.59 -9.27 14.09
C MET A 350 -2.84 -8.14 13.37
N LEU A 351 -3.29 -6.89 13.56
CA LEU A 351 -2.67 -5.69 12.98
C LEU A 351 -1.25 -5.49 13.51
N GLU A 352 -1.04 -5.62 14.83
CA GLU A 352 0.27 -5.48 15.47
C GLU A 352 1.25 -6.61 15.12
N ALA A 353 0.73 -7.81 14.80
CA ALA A 353 1.56 -8.97 14.45
C ALA A 353 1.98 -8.99 12.98
N ALA A 354 1.26 -8.30 12.10
CA ALA A 354 1.56 -8.28 10.66
C ALA A 354 2.82 -7.48 10.34
N GLY A 355 3.43 -7.75 9.18
CA GLY A 355 4.50 -6.90 8.65
C GLY A 355 4.03 -5.49 8.28
N LEU A 356 2.75 -5.36 7.90
CA LEU A 356 2.04 -4.10 7.72
C LEU A 356 0.60 -4.24 8.22
N GLY A 357 0.28 -3.63 9.36
CA GLY A 357 -1.09 -3.50 9.86
C GLY A 357 -1.79 -2.26 9.28
N VAL A 358 -2.96 -2.43 8.67
CA VAL A 358 -3.77 -1.34 8.08
C VAL A 358 -5.13 -1.24 8.76
N ALA A 359 -5.40 -0.12 9.41
CA ALA A 359 -6.73 0.22 9.91
C ALA A 359 -7.59 0.80 8.78
N PHE A 360 -8.54 0.03 8.26
CA PHE A 360 -9.48 0.47 7.22
C PHE A 360 -10.75 1.04 7.85
N ASN A 361 -11.03 2.33 7.62
CA ASN A 361 -12.07 3.11 8.31
C ASN A 361 -12.13 2.83 9.82
N GLY A 362 -10.97 2.54 10.40
CA GLY A 362 -10.90 1.90 11.69
C GLY A 362 -11.30 2.82 12.84
N LYS A 363 -11.82 2.22 13.89
CA LYS A 363 -12.09 2.87 15.18
C LYS A 363 -10.77 3.35 15.80
N ALA A 364 -10.86 4.30 16.74
CA ALA A 364 -9.69 4.95 17.33
C ALA A 364 -8.64 3.96 17.87
N ALA A 365 -9.09 2.85 18.49
CA ALA A 365 -8.21 1.82 19.02
C ALA A 365 -7.45 1.06 17.92
N ALA A 366 -8.12 0.69 16.83
CA ALA A 366 -7.48 0.01 15.69
C ALA A 366 -6.47 0.94 14.99
N ARG A 367 -6.85 2.21 14.79
CA ARG A 367 -5.98 3.23 14.18
C ARG A 367 -4.72 3.50 15.01
N ALA A 368 -4.82 3.43 16.33
CA ALA A 368 -3.68 3.63 17.22
C ALA A 368 -2.70 2.44 17.20
N ALA A 369 -3.19 1.24 16.89
CA ALA A 369 -2.38 0.03 16.84
C ALA A 369 -1.79 -0.28 15.45
N ALA A 370 -2.42 0.22 14.38
CA ALA A 370 -2.00 -0.04 13.01
C ALA A 370 -0.78 0.80 12.58
N ASP A 371 0.00 0.26 11.64
CA ASP A 371 1.11 0.98 11.01
C ASP A 371 0.65 2.08 10.04
N ALA A 372 -0.53 1.89 9.46
CA ALA A 372 -1.16 2.80 8.52
C ALA A 372 -2.68 2.81 8.69
N SER A 373 -3.33 3.88 8.22
CA SER A 373 -4.79 3.96 8.13
C SER A 373 -5.24 4.25 6.70
N VAL A 374 -6.45 3.83 6.37
CA VAL A 374 -7.19 4.28 5.19
C VAL A 374 -8.56 4.74 5.68
N SER A 375 -8.84 6.04 5.55
CA SER A 375 -10.02 6.71 6.11
C SER A 375 -11.04 7.09 5.04
N VAL A 376 -10.93 6.49 3.86
CA VAL A 376 -11.87 6.63 2.73
C VAL A 376 -12.64 5.33 2.53
N PRO A 377 -13.88 5.36 1.98
CA PRO A 377 -14.74 4.18 1.90
C PRO A 377 -14.37 3.22 0.74
N TYR A 378 -13.10 3.21 0.31
CA TYR A 378 -12.61 2.46 -0.84
C TYR A 378 -11.51 1.49 -0.42
N LEU A 379 -11.85 0.22 -0.27
CA LEU A 379 -10.94 -0.82 0.22
C LEU A 379 -9.75 -1.05 -0.75
N ASP A 380 -9.94 -0.82 -2.05
CA ASP A 380 -8.86 -0.85 -3.03
C ASP A 380 -7.82 0.26 -2.85
N SER A 381 -8.08 1.28 -2.03
CA SER A 381 -7.07 2.30 -1.69
C SER A 381 -5.88 1.72 -0.91
N VAL A 382 -6.03 0.55 -0.29
CA VAL A 382 -4.92 -0.18 0.33
C VAL A 382 -3.84 -0.54 -0.69
N LEU A 383 -4.21 -0.80 -1.97
CA LEU A 383 -3.24 -1.08 -3.04
C LEU A 383 -2.22 0.07 -3.20
N TYR A 384 -2.65 1.31 -2.99
CA TYR A 384 -1.77 2.48 -3.09
C TYR A 384 -0.73 2.50 -1.97
N LEU A 385 -1.07 2.02 -0.77
CA LEU A 385 -0.10 1.83 0.31
C LEU A 385 0.97 0.82 -0.13
N LEU A 386 0.59 -0.23 -0.86
CA LEU A 386 1.51 -1.24 -1.39
C LEU A 386 2.35 -0.73 -2.58
N GLY A 387 2.15 0.52 -3.01
CA GLY A 387 2.86 1.15 -4.12
C GLY A 387 2.33 0.76 -5.50
N ILE A 388 1.19 0.10 -5.57
CA ILE A 388 0.52 -0.27 -6.83
C ILE A 388 -0.26 0.94 -7.31
N THR A 389 -0.02 1.38 -8.55
CA THR A 389 -0.67 2.57 -9.12
C THR A 389 -2.06 2.27 -9.65
N ARG A 390 -2.91 3.31 -9.74
CA ARG A 390 -4.24 3.15 -10.35
C ARG A 390 -4.12 2.77 -11.82
N GLU A 391 -3.17 3.36 -12.52
CA GLU A 391 -2.90 3.09 -13.93
C GLU A 391 -2.45 1.63 -14.16
N GLU A 392 -1.67 1.02 -13.25
CA GLU A 392 -1.31 -0.40 -13.32
C GLU A 392 -2.52 -1.33 -13.12
N ILE A 393 -3.43 -0.99 -12.19
CA ILE A 393 -4.66 -1.75 -11.94
C ILE A 393 -5.54 -1.76 -13.20
N GLU A 394 -5.77 -0.58 -13.79
CA GLU A 394 -6.56 -0.45 -15.00
C GLU A 394 -5.92 -1.14 -16.21
N GLY A 395 -4.60 -1.00 -16.35
CA GLY A 395 -3.83 -1.65 -17.41
C GLY A 395 -3.94 -3.18 -17.34
N ALA A 396 -3.78 -3.76 -16.15
CA ALA A 396 -3.89 -5.20 -15.94
C ALA A 396 -5.31 -5.72 -16.24
N ASP A 397 -6.34 -4.97 -15.83
CA ASP A 397 -7.72 -5.31 -16.12
C ASP A 397 -8.04 -5.28 -17.61
N ALA A 398 -7.64 -4.20 -18.29
CA ALA A 398 -7.84 -4.04 -19.71
C ALA A 398 -7.19 -5.16 -20.53
N MET A 399 -6.01 -5.65 -20.11
CA MET A 399 -5.34 -6.80 -20.74
C MET A 399 -6.15 -8.10 -20.66
N THR A 400 -7.00 -8.26 -19.64
CA THR A 400 -7.89 -9.42 -19.49
C THR A 400 -9.29 -9.20 -20.08
N GLY A 401 -9.53 -8.06 -20.72
CA GLY A 401 -10.85 -7.66 -21.24
C GLY A 401 -11.84 -7.25 -20.15
N PHE A 402 -11.38 -7.06 -18.92
CA PHE A 402 -12.19 -6.59 -17.81
C PHE A 402 -12.09 -5.05 -17.72
N ALA A 403 -13.22 -4.37 -17.58
CA ALA A 403 -13.21 -2.93 -17.30
C ALA A 403 -13.20 -2.72 -15.78
N THR A 404 -12.14 -2.09 -15.25
CA THR A 404 -12.07 -1.77 -13.82
C THR A 404 -13.26 -0.90 -13.42
N PRO A 405 -14.11 -1.33 -12.47
CA PRO A 405 -15.19 -0.50 -12.00
C PRO A 405 -14.63 0.79 -11.40
N ALA A 406 -15.21 1.92 -11.79
CA ALA A 406 -15.04 3.14 -11.01
C ALA A 406 -15.68 2.90 -9.64
N PRO A 407 -14.99 3.23 -8.53
CA PRO A 407 -15.62 3.20 -7.22
C PRO A 407 -16.85 4.12 -7.21
N PRO A 408 -17.98 3.72 -6.60
CA PRO A 408 -19.13 4.61 -6.43
C PRO A 408 -18.66 5.87 -5.68
N ILE A 409 -18.76 7.03 -6.32
CA ILE A 409 -18.32 8.33 -5.77
C ILE A 409 -19.24 8.79 -4.66
#